data_AF-A0A834G053-F1
#
_entry.id   AF-A0A834G053-F1
#
_cell.length_a   1.000
_cell.length_b   1.000
_cell.length_c   1.000
_cell.angle_alpha   90.00
_cell.angle_beta   90.00
_cell.angle_gamma   90.00
#
_symmetry.space_group_name_H-M   'P 1'
#
loop_
_entity.id
_entity.type
_entity.pdbx_description
1 polymer ?
#
loop_
_entity_poly.entity_id
_entity_poly.type
_entity_poly.pdbx_seq_one_letter_code
_entity_poly.pdbx_strand_id
1 'polypeptide(L)'
;MVKIIRTDLSTGVPKEATTRQARVQLKSDKSYKRGQIAETEVGDAIWKTLFQGKLTYLHWNKGEEMTPTIAGQGGTLLVRKLPAADPKHVFVGDVVVLKDPEKSDNYLVRRLAAIEGYEMVSTDEKDEPFVLETDQCWVLSDNETLKAKEANDSRSFGPVPMTDIVGRVIYSLRTAVDHGRVQNSHFSMRKDSPVLEVELDVDEMAKDHKA
;
A
#
# COMPACT_ATOMS: atom_id res chain seq x y z
N MET A 1 9.29 -18.07 -5.10
CA MET A 1 8.30 -17.05 -5.51
C MET A 1 7.08 -17.28 -4.64
N VAL A 2 6.59 -16.26 -3.93
CA VAL A 2 5.39 -16.42 -3.10
C VAL A 2 4.16 -16.28 -3.99
N LYS A 3 3.32 -17.32 -4.03
CA LYS A 3 1.98 -17.32 -4.58
C LYS A 3 0.99 -16.86 -3.53
N ILE A 4 -0.04 -16.18 -3.99
CA ILE A 4 -1.10 -15.61 -3.16
C ILE A 4 -2.35 -16.44 -3.39
N ILE A 5 -2.84 -17.09 -2.34
CA ILE A 5 -4.09 -17.85 -2.37
C ILE A 5 -5.14 -17.05 -1.60
N ARG A 6 -6.21 -16.67 -2.30
CA ARG A 6 -7.39 -16.07 -1.66
C ARG A 6 -8.25 -17.21 -1.13
N THR A 7 -8.20 -17.44 0.18
CA THR A 7 -9.18 -18.28 0.86
C THR A 7 -10.52 -17.54 0.87
N ASP A 8 -11.53 -18.14 0.27
CA ASP A 8 -12.87 -17.60 0.26
C ASP A 8 -13.52 -17.82 1.65
N LEU A 9 -13.80 -16.75 2.37
CA LEU A 9 -14.65 -16.82 3.58
C LEU A 9 -16.14 -17.06 3.25
N SER A 10 -16.47 -17.62 2.07
CA SER A 10 -17.85 -17.82 1.59
C SER A 10 -18.38 -19.24 1.70
N THR A 11 -18.07 -19.95 2.79
CA THR A 11 -18.91 -21.08 3.23
C THR A 11 -19.41 -20.84 4.65
N GLY A 12 -20.37 -19.92 4.74
CA GLY A 12 -21.25 -19.79 5.91
C GLY A 12 -22.16 -21.02 6.02
N VAL A 13 -21.67 -22.07 6.69
CA VAL A 13 -22.53 -23.06 7.33
C VAL A 13 -22.11 -23.13 8.80
N PRO A 14 -22.96 -22.70 9.75
CA PRO A 14 -22.65 -22.85 11.16
C PRO A 14 -22.67 -24.34 11.51
N LYS A 15 -21.53 -24.90 11.96
CA LYS A 15 -21.53 -26.19 12.64
C LYS A 15 -21.72 -25.97 14.14
N GLU A 16 -22.69 -26.70 14.65
CA GLU A 16 -23.29 -26.62 15.98
C GLU A 16 -22.28 -26.64 17.14
N ALA A 17 -22.67 -25.92 18.20
CA ALA A 17 -22.00 -25.89 19.47
C ALA A 17 -21.87 -27.30 20.09
N THR A 18 -20.64 -27.70 20.42
CA THR A 18 -20.40 -28.72 21.44
C THR A 18 -19.73 -28.04 22.63
N THR A 19 -20.52 -27.81 23.67
CA THR A 19 -20.09 -27.36 24.99
C THR A 19 -19.04 -28.33 25.55
N ARG A 20 -17.81 -27.85 25.76
CA ARG A 20 -16.91 -28.37 26.80
C ARG A 20 -16.28 -27.19 27.53
N GLN A 21 -16.60 -27.10 28.82
CA GLN A 21 -16.03 -26.14 29.75
C GLN A 21 -14.51 -26.37 29.85
N ALA A 22 -13.72 -25.36 29.50
CA ALA A 22 -12.33 -25.26 29.90
C ALA A 22 -12.14 -23.92 30.62
N ARG A 23 -11.98 -24.02 31.93
CA ARG A 23 -11.66 -22.93 32.84
C ARG A 23 -10.18 -22.62 32.67
N VAL A 24 -9.85 -21.51 32.01
CA VAL A 24 -8.50 -20.92 32.05
C VAL A 24 -8.63 -19.49 32.52
N GLN A 25 -7.94 -19.19 33.61
CA GLN A 25 -7.91 -17.88 34.24
C GLN A 25 -7.12 -16.90 33.36
N LEU A 26 -7.76 -15.80 32.96
CA LEU A 26 -7.11 -14.66 32.32
C LEU A 26 -6.35 -13.86 33.39
N LYS A 27 -5.02 -13.89 33.33
CA LYS A 27 -4.15 -12.98 34.06
C LYS A 27 -3.85 -11.75 33.20
N SER A 28 -4.39 -10.61 33.65
CA SER A 28 -3.78 -9.27 33.62
C SER A 28 -3.08 -8.84 32.31
N ASP A 29 -3.83 -8.18 31.43
CA ASP A 29 -3.26 -7.41 30.33
C ASP A 29 -2.48 -6.19 30.85
N LYS A 30 -1.20 -6.11 30.47
CA LYS A 30 -0.39 -4.91 30.61
C LYS A 30 -0.90 -3.88 29.60
N SER A 31 -1.32 -2.71 30.09
CA SER A 31 -1.68 -1.57 29.26
C SER A 31 -0.47 -1.09 28.45
N TYR A 32 -0.54 -1.19 27.13
CA TYR A 32 0.39 -0.48 26.25
C TYR A 32 -0.07 0.98 26.17
N LYS A 33 0.75 1.87 26.73
CA LYS A 33 0.53 3.31 26.65
C LYS A 33 0.74 3.77 25.21
N ARG A 34 -0.32 4.32 24.63
CA ARG A 34 -0.36 5.13 23.41
C ARG A 34 0.75 6.20 23.49
N GLY A 35 1.88 5.92 22.83
CA GLY A 35 3.01 6.85 22.73
C GLY A 35 2.62 8.00 21.81
N GLN A 36 2.75 9.22 22.35
CA GLN A 36 2.69 10.46 21.58
C GLN A 36 3.85 10.48 20.60
N ILE A 37 3.57 10.55 19.30
CA ILE A 37 4.58 10.70 18.27
C ILE A 37 4.81 12.21 18.12
N ALA A 38 6.05 12.64 18.37
CA ALA A 38 6.49 13.99 18.07
C ALA A 38 6.62 14.14 16.55
N GLU A 39 5.58 14.70 15.95
CA GLU A 39 5.55 15.25 14.60
C GLU A 39 6.26 16.61 14.59
N THR A 40 7.32 16.80 13.80
CA THR A 40 7.76 18.20 13.56
C THR A 40 8.15 18.59 12.15
N GLU A 41 8.25 17.70 11.16
CA GLU A 41 8.53 18.16 9.78
C GLU A 41 7.72 17.45 8.68
N VAL A 42 7.54 16.13 8.76
CA VAL A 42 6.77 15.37 7.73
C VAL A 42 5.26 15.45 7.97
N GLY A 43 4.82 15.37 9.23
CA GLY A 43 3.41 15.56 9.60
C GLY A 43 2.90 16.95 9.22
N ASP A 44 3.79 17.95 9.24
CA ASP A 44 3.45 19.35 9.00
C ASP A 44 3.14 19.62 7.52
N ALA A 45 3.86 18.97 6.59
CA ALA A 45 3.55 19.03 5.16
C ALA A 45 2.24 18.29 4.82
N ILE A 46 2.03 17.11 5.41
CA ILE A 46 0.81 16.32 5.23
C ILE A 46 -0.40 17.09 5.79
N TRP A 47 -0.26 17.70 6.98
CA TRP A 47 -1.30 18.51 7.63
C TRP A 47 -1.57 19.80 6.87
N LYS A 48 -0.56 20.58 6.48
CA LYS A 48 -0.75 21.79 5.65
C LYS A 48 -1.50 21.49 4.35
N THR A 49 -1.22 20.34 3.72
CA THR A 49 -1.91 19.95 2.50
C THR A 49 -3.34 19.43 2.77
N LEU A 50 -3.62 18.86 3.95
CA LEU A 50 -4.99 18.49 4.36
C LEU A 50 -5.85 19.74 4.63
N PHE A 51 -5.24 20.80 5.17
CA PHE A 51 -5.87 22.10 5.43
C PHE A 51 -6.06 22.96 4.17
N GLN A 52 -5.35 22.66 3.09
CA GLN A 52 -5.51 23.28 1.78
C GLN A 52 -6.70 22.74 0.96
N GLY A 53 -7.41 21.72 1.44
CA GLY A 53 -8.60 21.16 0.78
C GLY A 53 -8.33 20.24 -0.42
N LYS A 54 -7.08 20.15 -0.92
CA LYS A 54 -6.71 19.19 -1.98
C LYS A 54 -6.70 17.74 -1.45
N LEU A 55 -7.29 16.83 -2.19
CA LEU A 55 -7.32 15.38 -1.90
C LEU A 55 -6.08 14.65 -2.41
N THR A 56 -5.21 15.33 -3.14
CA THR A 56 -3.98 14.80 -3.72
C THR A 56 -2.71 15.53 -3.25
N TYR A 57 -1.56 14.95 -3.55
CA TYR A 57 -0.22 15.56 -3.44
C TYR A 57 0.70 14.99 -4.52
N LEU A 58 1.81 15.68 -4.78
CA LEU A 58 2.82 15.23 -5.74
C LEU A 58 3.91 14.42 -5.05
N HIS A 59 4.34 13.35 -5.69
CA HIS A 59 5.42 12.49 -5.21
C HIS A 59 6.40 12.18 -6.34
N TRP A 60 7.69 12.42 -6.10
CA TRP A 60 8.73 12.04 -7.06
C TRP A 60 9.14 10.59 -6.83
N ASN A 61 9.09 9.77 -7.87
CA ASN A 61 9.55 8.39 -7.82
C ASN A 61 10.66 8.17 -8.85
N LYS A 62 11.69 7.39 -8.48
CA LYS A 62 12.78 6.96 -9.38
C LYS A 62 13.16 5.52 -9.03
N GLY A 63 13.37 4.69 -10.06
CA GLY A 63 13.70 3.29 -9.88
C GLY A 63 12.86 2.39 -10.78
N GLU A 64 13.41 1.23 -11.12
CA GLU A 64 12.81 0.31 -12.11
C GLU A 64 11.73 -0.61 -11.53
N GLU A 65 11.49 -0.60 -10.21
CA GLU A 65 10.63 -1.56 -9.50
C GLU A 65 9.17 -1.51 -9.96
N MET A 66 8.72 -0.36 -10.43
CA MET A 66 7.35 -0.21 -10.93
C MET A 66 7.23 -0.32 -12.46
N THR A 67 8.30 -0.69 -13.17
CA THR A 67 8.27 -0.91 -14.62
C THR A 67 7.43 -2.16 -14.94
N PRO A 68 6.51 -2.13 -15.94
CA PRO A 68 6.26 -1.07 -16.91
C PRO A 68 5.20 -0.03 -16.49
N THR A 69 4.52 -0.22 -15.36
CA THR A 69 3.43 0.67 -14.90
C THR A 69 3.89 2.10 -14.67
N ILE A 70 5.07 2.27 -14.06
CA ILE A 70 5.75 3.54 -13.88
C ILE A 70 7.17 3.38 -14.43
N ALA A 71 7.60 4.38 -15.17
CA ALA A 71 8.89 4.38 -15.83
C ALA A 71 10.08 4.36 -14.87
N GLY A 72 11.08 3.54 -15.20
CA GLY A 72 12.32 3.44 -14.43
C GLY A 72 13.15 4.74 -14.35
N GLN A 73 13.09 5.57 -15.40
CA GLN A 73 13.88 6.80 -15.52
C GLN A 73 13.48 7.89 -14.50
N GLY A 74 12.34 7.69 -13.82
CA GLY A 74 11.79 8.61 -12.84
C GLY A 74 10.66 9.45 -13.41
N GLY A 75 9.86 10.01 -12.49
CA GLY A 75 8.70 10.82 -12.85
C GLY A 75 7.96 11.37 -11.65
N THR A 76 7.05 12.30 -11.93
CA THR A 76 6.17 12.90 -10.93
C THR A 76 4.85 12.13 -10.90
N LEU A 77 4.45 11.72 -9.71
CA LEU A 77 3.22 10.98 -9.46
C LEU A 77 2.20 11.90 -8.79
N LEU A 78 0.95 11.82 -9.24
CA LEU A 78 -0.18 12.38 -8.50
C LEU A 78 -0.71 11.30 -7.57
N VAL A 79 -0.68 11.58 -6.27
CA VAL A 79 -1.01 10.61 -5.22
C VAL A 79 -2.27 11.06 -4.47
N ARG A 80 -3.29 10.20 -4.45
CA ARG A 80 -4.50 10.37 -3.64
C ARG A 80 -4.16 10.12 -2.18
N LYS A 81 -4.41 11.09 -1.31
CA LYS A 81 -4.25 10.96 0.14
C LYS A 81 -5.21 9.92 0.71
N LEU A 82 -4.71 9.00 1.52
CA LEU A 82 -5.54 8.01 2.21
C LEU A 82 -5.48 8.29 3.71
N PRO A 83 -6.43 9.06 4.29
CA PRO A 83 -6.38 9.41 5.71
C PRO A 83 -6.55 8.19 6.63
N ALA A 84 -7.18 7.14 6.13
CA ALA A 84 -7.20 5.82 6.73
C ALA A 84 -7.00 4.78 5.63
N ALA A 85 -5.84 4.12 5.64
CA ALA A 85 -5.59 2.97 4.79
C ALA A 85 -6.20 1.73 5.48
N ASP A 86 -7.41 1.36 5.05
CA ASP A 86 -8.11 0.17 5.52
C ASP A 86 -8.65 -0.64 4.33
N PRO A 87 -9.11 -1.89 4.55
CA PRO A 87 -9.63 -2.75 3.48
C PRO A 87 -10.89 -2.22 2.75
N LYS A 88 -11.50 -1.11 3.20
CA LYS A 88 -12.63 -0.45 2.53
C LYS A 88 -12.18 0.64 1.56
N HIS A 89 -10.95 1.11 1.71
CA HIS A 89 -10.41 2.24 0.95
C HIS A 89 -9.23 1.85 0.06
N VAL A 90 -8.50 0.78 0.38
CA VAL A 90 -7.38 0.28 -0.41
C VAL A 90 -7.66 -1.16 -0.83
N PHE A 91 -7.46 -1.47 -2.10
CA PHE A 91 -7.83 -2.77 -2.67
C PHE A 91 -6.67 -3.41 -3.40
N VAL A 92 -6.63 -4.75 -3.39
CA VAL A 92 -5.66 -5.53 -4.17
C VAL A 92 -5.65 -5.07 -5.63
N GLY A 93 -4.45 -4.84 -6.15
CA GLY A 93 -4.20 -4.24 -7.45
C GLY A 93 -3.95 -2.74 -7.41
N ASP A 94 -4.11 -2.05 -6.28
CA ASP A 94 -3.75 -0.64 -6.16
C ASP A 94 -2.23 -0.43 -6.12
N VAL A 95 -1.73 0.61 -6.79
CA VAL A 95 -0.36 1.10 -6.64
C VAL A 95 -0.33 2.12 -5.51
N VAL A 96 0.37 1.78 -4.44
CA VAL A 96 0.37 2.54 -3.19
C VAL A 96 1.73 3.15 -2.89
N VAL A 97 1.71 4.30 -2.23
CA VAL A 97 2.87 4.88 -1.58
C VAL A 97 2.81 4.46 -0.12
N LEU A 98 3.87 3.84 0.38
CA LEU A 98 3.98 3.36 1.75
C LEU A 98 5.32 3.77 2.36
N LYS A 99 5.39 3.85 3.69
CA LYS A 99 6.66 4.02 4.40
C LYS A 99 7.57 2.82 4.14
N ASP A 100 8.86 3.08 3.96
CA ASP A 100 9.86 2.03 3.83
C ASP A 100 10.10 1.36 5.21
N PRO A 101 9.80 0.05 5.36
CA PRO A 101 9.97 -0.65 6.64
C PRO A 101 11.42 -0.70 7.12
N GLU A 102 12.39 -0.67 6.20
CA GLU A 102 13.81 -0.70 6.53
C GLU A 102 14.39 0.71 6.75
N LYS A 103 13.74 1.75 6.20
CA LYS A 103 14.19 3.15 6.27
C LYS A 103 13.02 4.09 6.51
N SER A 104 12.67 4.31 7.78
CA SER A 104 11.47 5.07 8.19
C SER A 104 11.32 6.47 7.59
N ASP A 105 12.41 7.11 7.18
CA ASP A 105 12.41 8.45 6.58
C ASP A 105 12.16 8.44 5.06
N ASN A 106 11.97 7.26 4.47
CA ASN A 106 11.74 7.05 3.04
C ASN A 106 10.36 6.45 2.76
N TYR A 107 9.96 6.56 1.50
CA TYR A 107 8.74 6.00 0.97
C TYR A 107 9.03 5.11 -0.23
N LEU A 108 8.24 4.05 -0.37
CA LEU A 108 8.26 3.13 -1.51
C LEU A 108 6.97 3.30 -2.32
N VAL A 109 7.04 2.97 -3.61
CA VAL A 109 5.87 2.82 -4.47
C VAL A 109 5.77 1.36 -4.89
N ARG A 110 4.71 0.66 -4.49
CA ARG A 110 4.55 -0.79 -4.75
C ARG A 110 3.09 -1.12 -5.06
N ARG A 111 2.84 -2.26 -5.70
CA ARG A 111 1.50 -2.77 -5.95
C ARG A 111 1.02 -3.62 -4.77
N LEU A 112 -0.15 -3.30 -4.25
CA LEU A 112 -0.83 -4.09 -3.23
C LEU A 112 -1.27 -5.43 -3.83
N ALA A 113 -0.71 -6.53 -3.34
CA ALA A 113 -0.92 -7.86 -3.88
C ALA A 113 -1.82 -8.72 -3.00
N ALA A 114 -1.79 -8.51 -1.68
CA ALA A 114 -2.69 -9.16 -0.73
C ALA A 114 -2.91 -8.29 0.52
N ILE A 115 -4.00 -8.59 1.24
CA ILE A 115 -4.40 -7.93 2.49
C ILE A 115 -4.76 -9.02 3.52
N GLU A 116 -5.10 -8.61 4.74
CA GLU A 116 -5.55 -9.49 5.82
C GLU A 116 -6.44 -10.67 5.36
N GLY A 117 -6.17 -11.85 5.93
CA GLY A 117 -6.90 -13.09 5.67
C GLY A 117 -6.45 -13.85 4.42
N TYR A 118 -5.62 -13.28 3.55
CA TYR A 118 -5.04 -14.02 2.43
C TYR A 118 -3.96 -15.01 2.92
N GLU A 119 -3.93 -16.19 2.29
CA GLU A 119 -2.89 -17.19 2.52
C GLU A 119 -1.74 -16.99 1.54
N MET A 120 -0.53 -16.96 2.07
CA MET A 120 0.72 -16.73 1.36
C MET A 120 1.45 -18.07 1.28
N VAL A 121 1.68 -18.56 0.06
CA VAL A 121 2.25 -19.89 -0.20
C VAL A 121 3.48 -19.76 -1.08
N SER A 122 4.64 -20.22 -0.63
CA SER A 122 5.84 -20.21 -1.48
C SER A 122 5.82 -21.31 -2.53
N THR A 123 6.57 -21.11 -3.62
CA THR A 123 6.95 -22.19 -4.53
C THR A 123 8.08 -23.05 -3.98
N ASP A 124 8.80 -22.59 -2.94
CA ASP A 124 9.78 -23.41 -2.23
C ASP A 124 9.04 -24.21 -1.16
N GLU A 125 9.09 -25.54 -1.25
CA GLU A 125 8.42 -26.45 -0.31
C GLU A 125 8.95 -26.33 1.13
N LYS A 126 10.10 -25.68 1.33
CA LYS A 126 10.68 -25.45 2.66
C LYS A 126 10.07 -24.24 3.37
N ASP A 127 9.44 -23.34 2.64
CA ASP A 127 8.80 -22.17 3.22
C ASP A 127 7.40 -22.56 3.68
N GLU A 128 7.13 -22.40 4.97
CA GLU A 128 5.81 -22.67 5.52
C GLU A 128 4.79 -21.62 5.04
N PRO A 129 3.59 -22.07 4.59
CA PRO A 129 2.48 -21.16 4.33
C PRO A 129 2.09 -20.36 5.57
N PHE A 130 1.64 -19.12 5.37
CA PHE A 130 1.12 -18.29 6.45
C PHE A 130 -0.04 -17.43 5.97
N VAL A 131 -0.90 -17.02 6.90
CA VAL A 131 -2.02 -16.11 6.62
C VAL A 131 -1.65 -14.71 7.06
N LEU A 132 -1.96 -13.70 6.24
CA LEU A 132 -1.80 -12.31 6.62
C LEU A 132 -2.71 -11.97 7.80
N GLU A 133 -2.11 -11.49 8.89
CA GLU A 133 -2.85 -11.12 10.10
C GLU A 133 -3.68 -9.85 9.86
N THR A 134 -4.52 -9.52 10.84
CA THR A 134 -5.26 -8.25 10.85
C THR A 134 -4.31 -7.07 10.66
N ASP A 135 -4.72 -6.11 9.83
CA ASP A 135 -3.93 -4.91 9.51
C ASP A 135 -2.62 -5.18 8.73
N GLN A 136 -2.37 -6.41 8.27
CA GLN A 136 -1.22 -6.70 7.41
C GLN A 136 -1.59 -6.65 5.93
N CYS A 137 -0.62 -6.23 5.12
CA CYS A 137 -0.68 -6.35 3.68
C CYS A 137 0.64 -6.83 3.08
N TRP A 138 0.55 -7.27 1.84
CA TRP A 138 1.67 -7.72 1.04
C TRP A 138 1.78 -6.88 -0.23
N VAL A 139 2.95 -6.29 -0.46
CA VAL A 139 3.19 -5.40 -1.60
C VAL A 139 4.31 -5.94 -2.47
N LEU A 140 4.20 -5.74 -3.78
CA LEU A 140 5.14 -6.25 -4.78
C LEU A 140 5.59 -5.15 -5.75
N SER A 141 6.80 -5.31 -6.25
CA SER A 141 7.29 -4.65 -7.46
C SER A 141 6.53 -5.18 -8.69
N ASP A 142 6.14 -4.30 -9.61
CA ASP A 142 5.57 -4.70 -10.91
C ASP A 142 6.65 -5.23 -11.86
N ASN A 143 7.91 -4.86 -11.63
CA ASN A 143 9.02 -5.36 -12.42
C ASN A 143 9.36 -6.79 -12.00
N GLU A 144 8.88 -7.74 -12.79
CA GLU A 144 9.08 -9.18 -12.60
C GLU A 144 10.53 -9.63 -12.81
N THR A 145 11.36 -8.81 -13.46
CA THR A 145 12.77 -9.13 -13.72
C THR A 145 13.65 -8.96 -12.47
N LEU A 146 13.21 -8.18 -11.50
CA LEU A 146 13.96 -7.89 -10.28
C LEU A 146 13.81 -9.02 -9.26
N LYS A 147 14.94 -9.40 -8.66
CA LYS A 147 14.95 -10.31 -7.52
C LYS A 147 14.42 -9.60 -6.28
N ALA A 148 13.95 -10.36 -5.29
CA ALA A 148 13.38 -9.83 -4.05
C ALA A 148 14.23 -8.73 -3.39
N LYS A 149 15.55 -8.95 -3.29
CA LYS A 149 16.48 -7.98 -2.68
C LYS A 149 16.64 -6.69 -3.49
N GLU A 150 16.50 -6.75 -4.81
CA GLU A 150 16.62 -5.60 -5.71
C GLU A 150 15.30 -4.84 -5.79
N ALA A 151 14.18 -5.57 -5.75
CA ALA A 151 12.84 -5.03 -5.79
C ALA A 151 12.43 -4.30 -4.52
N ASN A 152 13.08 -4.57 -3.38
CA ASN A 152 12.73 -4.04 -2.06
C ASN A 152 11.20 -4.03 -1.84
N ASP A 153 10.63 -5.22 -1.71
CA ASP A 153 9.19 -5.42 -1.54
C ASP A 153 8.91 -6.50 -0.48
N SER A 154 7.66 -6.92 -0.29
CA SER A 154 7.33 -7.85 0.80
C SER A 154 8.05 -9.19 0.68
N ARG A 155 8.60 -9.56 -0.49
CA ARG A 155 9.44 -10.76 -0.62
C ARG A 155 10.76 -10.64 0.16
N SER A 156 11.24 -9.42 0.43
CA SER A 156 12.46 -9.18 1.23
C SER A 156 12.16 -8.82 2.68
N PHE A 157 11.21 -7.92 2.94
CA PHE A 157 10.93 -7.41 4.30
C PHE A 157 9.70 -8.05 4.97
N GLY A 158 8.95 -8.89 4.27
CA GLY A 158 7.75 -9.55 4.79
C GLY A 158 6.46 -8.70 4.69
N PRO A 159 5.42 -9.08 5.44
CA PRO A 159 4.18 -8.31 5.53
C PRO A 159 4.43 -6.94 6.16
N VAL A 160 3.66 -5.94 5.74
CA VAL A 160 3.73 -4.58 6.31
C VAL A 160 2.37 -4.15 6.87
N PRO A 161 2.34 -3.26 7.87
CA PRO A 161 1.09 -2.67 8.35
C PRO A 161 0.39 -1.90 7.22
N MET A 162 -0.91 -2.09 7.06
CA MET A 162 -1.75 -1.28 6.18
C MET A 162 -1.65 0.21 6.53
N THR A 163 -1.48 0.54 7.80
CA THR A 163 -1.31 1.93 8.28
C THR A 163 -0.06 2.63 7.75
N ASP A 164 0.90 1.89 7.19
CA ASP A 164 2.08 2.48 6.56
C ASP A 164 1.80 3.00 5.14
N ILE A 165 0.66 2.63 4.55
CA ILE A 165 0.18 3.19 3.28
C ILE A 165 -0.29 4.62 3.51
N VAL A 166 0.37 5.57 2.86
CA VAL A 166 0.09 7.01 2.98
C VAL A 166 -0.69 7.58 1.78
N GLY A 167 -0.77 6.83 0.69
CA GLY A 167 -1.51 7.26 -0.48
C GLY A 167 -1.58 6.22 -1.59
N ARG A 168 -2.41 6.51 -2.60
CA ARG A 168 -2.53 5.70 -3.82
C ARG A 168 -2.15 6.53 -5.03
N VAL A 169 -1.29 5.97 -5.88
CA VAL A 169 -0.88 6.61 -7.12
C VAL A 169 -2.01 6.55 -8.14
N ILE A 170 -2.50 7.70 -8.60
CA ILE A 170 -3.64 7.77 -9.54
C ILE A 170 -3.23 8.28 -10.92
N TYR A 171 -2.09 8.95 -11.04
CA TYR A 171 -1.54 9.46 -12.30
C TYR A 171 -0.02 9.48 -12.28
N SER A 172 0.62 9.29 -13.43
CA SER A 172 2.07 9.31 -13.61
C SER A 172 2.44 10.23 -14.75
N LEU A 173 3.40 11.15 -14.52
CA LEU A 173 3.98 12.07 -15.49
C LEU A 173 5.48 11.82 -15.60
N ARG A 174 5.93 11.31 -16.75
CA ARG A 174 7.35 11.21 -17.09
C ARG A 174 7.77 12.39 -17.97
N THR A 175 7.03 12.62 -19.06
CA THR A 175 7.21 13.77 -19.95
C THR A 175 5.86 14.28 -20.39
N ALA A 176 5.81 15.46 -21.02
CA ALA A 176 4.56 16.03 -21.56
C ALA A 176 3.86 15.15 -22.63
N VAL A 177 4.53 14.11 -23.16
CA VAL A 177 3.94 13.16 -24.13
C VAL A 177 3.92 11.71 -23.62
N ASP A 178 4.48 11.47 -22.43
CA ASP A 178 4.57 10.16 -21.79
C ASP A 178 4.06 10.29 -20.36
N HIS A 179 2.74 10.28 -20.25
CA HIS A 179 2.02 10.40 -19.00
C HIS A 179 0.64 9.76 -19.12
N GLY A 180 0.04 9.43 -17.99
CA GLY A 180 -1.26 8.80 -17.99
C GLY A 180 -1.72 8.35 -16.62
N ARG A 181 -2.95 7.86 -16.63
CA ARG A 181 -3.60 7.30 -15.45
C ARG A 181 -2.92 5.99 -15.06
N VAL A 182 -2.64 5.81 -13.77
CA VAL A 182 -2.10 4.53 -13.27
C VAL A 182 -3.23 3.52 -13.11
N GLN A 183 -3.04 2.34 -13.69
CA GLN A 183 -4.00 1.24 -13.60
C GLN A 183 -4.00 0.66 -12.18
N ASN A 184 -5.12 0.88 -11.49
CA ASN A 184 -5.39 0.41 -10.13
C ASN A 184 -6.54 -0.62 -10.15
N SER A 185 -6.99 -1.05 -8.97
CA SER A 185 -8.20 -1.85 -8.86
C SER A 185 -9.42 -1.12 -9.45
N HIS A 186 -10.40 -1.89 -9.95
CA HIS A 186 -11.63 -1.34 -10.52
C HIS A 186 -12.37 -0.40 -9.54
N PHE A 187 -12.40 -0.74 -8.25
CA PHE A 187 -13.04 0.07 -7.22
C PHE A 187 -12.32 1.40 -7.01
N SER A 188 -11.00 1.38 -6.90
CA SER A 188 -10.19 2.60 -6.74
C SER A 188 -10.28 3.50 -7.96
N MET A 189 -10.23 2.92 -9.16
CA MET A 189 -10.43 3.70 -10.38
C MET A 189 -11.78 4.42 -10.40
N ARG A 190 -12.86 3.75 -10.01
CA ARG A 190 -14.17 4.39 -9.97
C ARG A 190 -14.26 5.49 -8.89
N LYS A 191 -13.68 5.25 -7.71
CA LYS A 191 -13.69 6.22 -6.59
C LYS A 191 -12.83 7.45 -6.87
N ASP A 192 -11.70 7.29 -7.55
CA ASP A 192 -10.72 8.37 -7.74
C ASP A 192 -10.94 9.16 -9.05
N SER A 193 -11.83 8.72 -9.96
CA SER A 193 -12.12 9.44 -11.21
C SER A 193 -12.53 10.90 -10.98
N PRO A 194 -13.50 11.20 -10.09
CA PRO A 194 -13.92 12.59 -9.87
C PRO A 194 -12.81 13.46 -9.27
N VAL A 195 -11.94 12.86 -8.44
CA VAL A 195 -10.79 13.57 -7.86
C VAL A 195 -9.77 13.89 -8.95
N LEU A 196 -9.48 12.92 -9.81
CA LEU A 196 -8.56 13.10 -10.93
C LEU A 196 -9.08 14.15 -11.92
N GLU A 197 -10.37 14.14 -12.24
CA GLU A 197 -11.00 15.11 -13.15
C GLU A 197 -10.92 16.56 -12.65
N VAL A 198 -10.89 16.76 -11.33
CA VAL A 198 -10.89 18.09 -10.70
C VAL A 198 -9.48 18.56 -10.34
N GLU A 199 -8.61 17.66 -9.86
CA GLU A 199 -7.31 18.02 -9.28
C GLU A 199 -6.11 17.73 -10.18
N LEU A 200 -6.29 17.05 -11.31
CA LEU A 200 -5.18 16.83 -12.25
C LEU A 200 -4.84 18.13 -12.98
N ASP A 201 -3.67 18.68 -12.65
CA ASP A 201 -3.03 19.75 -13.40
C ASP A 201 -1.65 19.26 -13.88
N VAL A 202 -1.56 18.91 -15.16
CA VAL A 202 -0.32 18.37 -15.77
C VAL A 202 0.79 19.43 -15.79
N ASP A 203 0.44 20.70 -15.93
CA ASP A 203 1.42 21.79 -15.93
C ASP A 203 1.97 22.05 -14.52
N GLU A 204 1.13 21.93 -13.48
CA GLU A 204 1.57 21.93 -12.07
C GLU A 204 2.53 20.75 -11.82
N MET A 205 2.15 19.55 -12.25
CA MET A 205 3.00 18.35 -12.12
C MET A 205 4.34 18.49 -12.85
N ALA A 206 4.38 19.14 -14.01
CA ALA A 206 5.60 19.33 -14.79
C ALA A 206 6.58 20.32 -14.16
N LYS A 207 6.09 21.31 -13.39
CA LYS A 207 6.95 22.28 -12.67
C LYS A 207 7.70 21.64 -11.52
N ASP A 208 7.08 20.68 -10.86
CA ASP A 208 7.68 19.94 -9.73
C ASP A 208 8.51 18.73 -10.20
N HIS A 209 8.58 18.50 -11.52
CA HIS A 209 9.42 17.47 -12.11
C HIS A 209 10.90 17.82 -11.91
N LYS A 210 11.59 17.05 -11.07
CA LYS A 210 13.04 17.16 -10.87
C LYS A 210 13.75 16.50 -12.06
N ALA A 211 14.14 17.29 -13.05
CA ALA A 211 14.99 16.85 -14.16
C ALA A 211 16.35 16.31 -13.67
#